data_AF-A0A916Z4W0-F1
#
_entry.id   AF-A0A916Z4W0-F1
#
_cell.length_a   1.000
_cell.length_b   1.000
_cell.length_c   1.000
_cell.angle_alpha   90.00
_cell.angle_beta   90.00
_cell.angle_gamma   90.00
#
_symmetry.space_group_name_H-M   'P 1'
#
loop_
_entity.id
_entity.type
_entity.pdbx_description
1 polymer ?
#
loop_
_entity_poly.entity_id
_entity_poly.type
_entity_poly.pdbx_seq_one_letter_code
_entity_poly.pdbx_strand_id
1 'polypeptide(L)' 'MVSVISVLAIGLAIAAYELPDLFRKRQKKEVIFVSILLAIGIVLSSMATKPMNLPSPLNVLKLIYKPISELVFNENETRR' A
#
# COMPACT_ATOMS: atom_id res chain seq x y z
N MET A 1 -6.39 -8.68 -2.24
CA MET A 1 -5.50 -9.85 -2.06
C MET A 1 -4.15 -9.68 -2.75
N VAL A 2 -4.11 -9.17 -4.00
CA VAL A 2 -2.85 -8.93 -4.76
C VAL A 2 -1.82 -8.07 -3.99
N SER A 3 -2.27 -7.08 -3.21
CA SER A 3 -1.38 -6.15 -2.49
C SER A 3 -0.54 -6.77 -1.37
N VAL A 4 -1.00 -7.85 -0.73
CA VAL A 4 -0.24 -8.48 0.37
C VAL A 4 0.82 -9.42 -0.19
N ILE A 5 0.49 -10.13 -1.27
CA ILE A 5 1.40 -11.05 -1.96
C ILE A 5 2.58 -10.27 -2.57
N SER A 6 2.33 -9.10 -3.15
CA SER A 6 3.39 -8.25 -3.70
C SER A 6 4.32 -7.70 -2.62
N VAL A 7 3.78 -7.27 -1.48
CA VAL A 7 4.58 -6.79 -0.33
C VAL A 7 5.45 -7.90 0.24
N LEU A 8 4.91 -9.11 0.38
CA LEU A 8 5.68 -10.27 0.83
C LEU A 8 6.77 -10.64 -0.18
N ALA A 9 6.47 -10.66 -1.48
CA ALA A 9 7.44 -10.98 -2.52
C ALA A 9 8.60 -9.98 -2.56
N ILE A 10 8.31 -8.68 -2.45
CA ILE A 10 9.34 -7.62 -2.39
C ILE A 10 10.16 -7.74 -1.10
N GLY A 11 9.52 -7.96 0.04
CA GLY A 11 10.22 -8.18 1.31
C GLY A 11 11.16 -9.38 1.28
N LEU A 12 10.73 -10.49 0.66
CA LEU A 12 11.57 -11.68 0.44
C LEU A 12 12.74 -11.41 -0.50
N ALA A 13 12.53 -10.65 -1.58
CA ALA A 13 13.60 -10.29 -2.51
C ALA A 13 14.68 -9.42 -1.83
N ILE A 14 14.25 -8.43 -1.03
CA ILE A 14 15.17 -7.57 -0.26
C ILE A 14 15.93 -8.41 0.77
N ALA A 15 15.23 -9.25 1.53
CA ALA A 15 15.85 -10.14 2.50
C ALA A 15 16.86 -11.09 1.84
N ALA A 16 16.53 -11.69 0.69
CA ALA A 16 17.42 -12.58 -0.06
C ALA A 16 18.66 -11.87 -0.61
N TYR A 17 18.59 -10.56 -0.86
CA TYR A 17 19.73 -9.76 -1.31
C TYR A 17 20.61 -9.29 -0.12
N GLU A 18 20.00 -8.81 0.96
CA GLU A 18 20.72 -8.28 2.12
C GLU A 18 21.27 -9.36 3.06
N LEU A 19 20.51 -10.42 3.35
CA LEU A 19 20.93 -11.50 4.26
C LEU A 19 22.28 -12.15 3.88
N PRO A 20 22.55 -12.54 2.63
CA PRO A 20 23.83 -13.18 2.30
C PRO A 20 25.02 -12.24 2.46
N ASP A 21 24.88 -10.95 2.14
CA ASP A 21 25.96 -9.97 2.32
C ASP A 21 26.27 -9.75 3.82
N LEU A 22 25.24 -9.79 4.65
CA LEU A 22 25.32 -9.58 6.10
C LEU A 22 25.84 -10.81 6.86
N PHE A 23 25.43 -12.01 6.45
CA PHE A 23 25.99 -13.27 6.95
C PHE A 23 27.48 -13.39 6.62
N ARG A 24 27.89 -12.93 5.43
CA ARG A 24 29.28 -12.96 4.99
C ARG A 24 30.18 -12.01 5.79
N LYS A 25 29.63 -10.91 6.32
CA LYS A 25 30.37 -9.94 7.16
C LYS A 25 30.38 -10.27 8.67
N ARG A 26 29.76 -11.37 9.12
CA ARG A 26 29.62 -11.77 10.55
C ARG A 26 29.03 -10.67 11.47
N GLN A 27 28.41 -9.63 10.90
CA GLN A 27 27.89 -8.51 11.66
C GLN A 27 26.48 -8.82 12.18
N LYS A 28 26.41 -9.62 13.25
CA LYS A 28 25.14 -10.03 13.88
C LYS A 28 24.25 -8.84 14.28
N LYS A 29 24.85 -7.68 14.57
CA LYS A 29 24.14 -6.45 14.93
C LYS A 29 23.42 -5.83 13.71
N GLU A 30 24.04 -5.84 12.54
CA GLU A 30 23.42 -5.33 11.31
C GLU A 30 22.27 -6.24 10.86
N VAL A 31 22.43 -7.57 10.98
CA VAL A 31 21.36 -8.55 10.66
C VAL A 31 20.10 -8.27 11.47
N ILE A 32 20.26 -8.01 12.77
CA ILE A 32 19.14 -7.67 13.64
C ILE A 32 18.51 -6.33 13.22
N PHE A 33 19.31 -5.32 12.91
CA PHE A 33 18.79 -4.00 12.52
C PHE A 33 18.00 -4.06 11.21
N VAL A 34 18.54 -4.74 10.19
CA VAL A 34 17.89 -4.95 8.89
C VAL A 34 16.60 -5.76 9.06
N SER A 35 16.63 -6.85 9.83
CA SER A 35 15.44 -7.67 10.07
C SER A 35 14.34 -6.89 10.80
N ILE A 36 14.69 -6.05 11.79
CA ILE A 36 13.73 -5.21 12.50
C ILE A 36 13.16 -4.16 11.54
N LEU A 37 14.00 -3.50 10.75
CA LEU A 37 13.57 -2.48 9.79
C LEU A 37 12.64 -3.07 8.72
N LEU A 38 12.95 -4.27 8.23
CA LEU A 38 12.13 -5.00 7.26
C LEU A 38 10.79 -5.42 7.87
N ALA A 39 10.79 -5.94 9.10
CA ALA A 39 9.57 -6.26 9.83
C ALA A 39 8.68 -5.03 10.02
N ILE A 40 9.27 -3.88 10.38
CA ILE A 40 8.59 -2.59 10.47
C ILE A 40 7.98 -2.22 9.11
N GLY A 41 8.75 -2.30 8.02
CA GLY A 41 8.26 -2.01 6.66
C GLY A 41 7.09 -2.89 6.22
N ILE A 42 7.11 -4.18 6.58
CA ILE A 42 6.02 -5.13 6.29
C ILE A 42 4.78 -4.80 7.11
N VAL A 43 4.93 -4.48 8.40
CA VAL A 43 3.81 -4.07 9.28
C VAL A 43 3.21 -2.76 8.78
N LEU A 44 4.02 -1.75 8.44
CA LEU A 44 3.54 -0.49 7.88
C LEU A 44 2.83 -0.70 6.54
N SER A 45 3.40 -1.50 5.62
CA SER A 45 2.75 -1.81 4.34
C SER A 45 1.44 -2.58 4.51
N SER A 46 1.40 -3.51 5.47
CA SER A 46 0.17 -4.25 5.80
C SER A 46 -0.90 -3.34 6.41
N MET A 47 -0.49 -2.36 7.23
CA MET A 47 -1.38 -1.35 7.79
C MET A 47 -1.85 -0.35 6.73
N ALA A 48 -1.00 0.01 5.76
CA ALA A 48 -1.34 0.88 4.63
C ALA A 48 -2.28 0.19 3.62
N THR A 49 -2.22 -1.14 3.51
CA THR A 49 -3.10 -1.92 2.62
C THR A 49 -4.41 -2.35 3.28
N LYS A 50 -4.46 -2.42 4.61
CA LYS A 50 -5.74 -2.41 5.31
C LYS A 50 -6.36 -1.05 5.01
N PRO A 51 -7.56 -0.97 4.44
CA PRO A 51 -8.30 0.29 4.40
C PRO A 51 -8.72 0.60 5.83
N MET A 52 -7.76 1.00 6.68
CA MET A 52 -8.04 2.08 7.60
C MET A 52 -8.66 3.14 6.71
N ASN A 53 -9.89 3.54 7.01
CA ASN A 53 -10.71 4.47 6.27
C ASN A 53 -10.00 5.83 6.09
N LEU A 54 -8.85 5.88 5.42
CA LEU A 54 -8.41 7.04 4.70
C LEU A 54 -9.52 7.20 3.68
N PRO A 55 -10.37 8.24 3.78
CA PRO A 55 -11.21 8.59 2.67
C PRO A 55 -10.22 8.81 1.54
N SER A 56 -10.16 7.85 0.63
CA SER A 56 -9.31 7.95 -0.54
C SER A 56 -9.54 9.34 -1.14
N PRO A 57 -8.50 10.07 -1.57
CA PRO A 57 -8.71 11.34 -2.27
C PRO A 57 -9.73 11.18 -3.42
N LEU A 58 -9.80 9.98 -3.97
CA LEU A 58 -10.78 9.51 -4.96
C LEU A 58 -12.22 9.45 -4.43
N ASN A 59 -12.45 9.16 -3.14
CA ASN A 59 -13.76 9.25 -2.49
C ASN A 59 -14.18 10.70 -2.25
N VAL A 60 -13.25 11.60 -1.89
CA VAL A 60 -13.52 13.04 -1.80
C VAL A 60 -13.88 13.57 -3.19
N LEU A 61 -13.12 13.17 -4.21
CA LEU A 61 -13.40 13.52 -5.59
C LEU A 61 -14.77 12.97 -6.05
N LYS A 62 -15.12 11.74 -5.68
CA LYS A 62 -16.45 11.16 -5.92
C LYS A 62 -17.56 11.95 -5.22
N LEU A 63 -17.35 12.42 -3.99
CA LEU A 63 -18.37 13.19 -3.27
C LEU A 63 -18.64 14.54 -3.96
N ILE A 64 -17.61 15.18 -4.49
CA ILE A 64 -17.74 16.44 -5.24
C ILE A 64 -18.37 16.19 -6.62
N TYR A 65 -17.98 15.12 -7.31
CA TYR A 65 -18.48 14.81 -8.66
C TYR A 65 -19.88 14.18 -8.68
N LYS A 66 -20.32 13.54 -7.60
CA LYS A 66 -21.63 12.89 -7.53
C LYS A 66 -22.81 13.86 -7.82
N PRO A 67 -22.95 15.00 -7.13
CA PRO A 67 -24.07 15.93 -7.40
C PRO A 67 -23.98 16.53 -8.80
N ILE A 68 -22.76 16.77 -9.32
CA ILE A 68 -22.56 17.28 -10.68
C ILE A 68 -23.01 16.24 -11.71
N SER A 69 -22.68 14.95 -11.50
CA SER A 69 -23.12 13.88 -12.38
C SER A 69 -24.64 13.73 -12.34
N GLU A 70 -25.25 13.78 -11.15
CA GLU A 70 -26.70 13.70 -11.03
C GLU A 70 -27.36 14.89 -11.73
N LEU A 71 -26.84 16.11 -11.62
CA LEU A 71 -27.36 17.26 -12.38
C LEU A 71 -27.20 17.09 -13.90
N VAL A 72 -26.00 16.74 -14.37
CA VAL A 72 -25.69 16.61 -15.80
C VAL A 72 -26.41 15.43 -16.44
N PHE A 73 -26.60 14.32 -15.72
CA PHE A 73 -27.30 13.14 -16.24
C PHE A 73 -28.82 13.22 -16.06
N ASN A 74 -29.34 13.85 -15.00
CA ASN A 74 -30.78 14.05 -14.78
C ASN A 74 -31.38 15.08 -15.75
N GLU A 75 -30.60 16.08 -16.18
CA GLU A 75 -31.04 17.05 -17.20
C GLU A 75 -31.28 16.38 -18.57
N ASN A 76 -30.68 15.21 -18.82
CA ASN A 76 -30.80 14.47 -20.07
C ASN A 76 -32.08 13.62 -20.16
N GLU A 77 -32.78 13.40 -19.05
CA GLU A 77 -34.01 12.59 -18.99
C GLU A 77 -35.28 13.43 -19.15
N THR A 78 -35.21 14.75 -18.91
CA THR A 78 -36.36 15.68 -19.05
C THR A 78 -36.56 16.17 -20.49
N ARG A 79 -35.68 15.77 -21.43
CA ARG A 79 -35.69 16.20 -22.85
C ARG A 79 -35.86 15.05 -23.85
N ARG A 80 -36.47 13.92 -23.47
CA ARG A 80 -36.90 12.86 -24.38
C ARG A 80 -38.40 12.60 -24.30
#